data_AF-V6MA57-F1
#
_entry.id   AF-V6MA57-F1
#
_cell.length_a   1.000
_cell.length_b   1.000
_cell.length_c   1.000
_cell.angle_alpha   90.00
_cell.angle_beta   90.00
_cell.angle_gamma   90.00
#
_symmetry.space_group_name_H-M   'P 1'
#
loop_
_entity.id
_entity.type
_entity.pdbx_description
1 polymer ?
#
loop_
_entity_poly.entity_id
_entity_poly.type
_entity_poly.pdbx_seq_one_letter_code
_entity_poly.pdbx_strand_id
1 'polypeptide(L)'
;MPKTDFILPPVVQLGKQTGQEREIMRDVPNRYQGLPPRSAEMLYQIVRKFYRGAVSHFDVIQEKKAEVRAAAKLFQESQDEVPLRQTIKTLFLEFHFYTTCWLQMELALYRLARKDERLARVHEAFQPEWKKHLDVRERLEETDACVNEQFQQEESAWMIAEQDAYRFGEIAFTVDEQGLQALHDFYQAIETVRKSG
;
A
#
# COMPACT_ATOMS: atom_id res chain seq x y z
N MET A 1 14.87 -46.54 -43.35
CA MET A 1 15.48 -45.37 -42.69
C MET A 1 15.20 -45.45 -41.19
N PRO A 2 16.13 -44.99 -40.34
CA PRO A 2 16.26 -45.40 -38.94
C PRO A 2 15.29 -44.69 -37.98
N LYS A 3 15.19 -45.30 -36.80
CA LYS A 3 14.46 -44.90 -35.59
C LYS A 3 14.71 -43.45 -35.18
N THR A 4 13.70 -42.83 -34.59
CA THR A 4 13.93 -41.78 -33.59
C THR A 4 12.88 -41.94 -32.50
N ASP A 5 13.22 -42.78 -31.53
CA ASP A 5 12.58 -42.81 -30.23
C ASP A 5 12.80 -41.44 -29.57
N PHE A 6 11.73 -40.66 -29.38
CA PHE A 6 11.79 -39.46 -28.56
C PHE A 6 11.88 -39.88 -27.09
N ILE A 7 13.11 -39.96 -26.59
CA ILE A 7 13.42 -40.09 -25.18
C ILE A 7 13.11 -38.74 -24.53
N LEU A 8 12.06 -38.69 -23.71
CA LEU A 8 11.80 -37.58 -22.79
C LEU A 8 12.95 -37.51 -21.77
N PRO A 9 13.57 -36.34 -21.55
CA PRO A 9 14.54 -36.17 -20.48
C PRO A 9 13.86 -36.30 -19.10
N PRO A 10 14.59 -36.76 -18.08
CA PRO A 10 14.04 -37.05 -16.75
C PRO A 10 13.53 -35.77 -16.07
N VAL A 11 12.37 -35.92 -15.44
CA VAL A 11 11.76 -34.94 -14.52
C VAL A 11 12.80 -34.54 -13.47
N VAL A 12 13.30 -33.31 -13.59
CA VAL A 12 14.09 -32.68 -12.54
C VAL A 12 13.15 -32.48 -11.35
N GLN A 13 13.34 -33.30 -10.31
CA GLN A 13 12.81 -33.03 -8.98
C GLN A 13 13.41 -31.72 -8.47
N LEU A 14 12.72 -30.61 -8.73
CA LEU A 14 13.02 -29.34 -8.12
C LEU A 14 12.60 -29.41 -6.65
N GLY A 15 13.63 -29.26 -5.81
CA GLY A 15 13.59 -29.43 -4.38
C GLY A 15 12.58 -28.53 -3.69
N LYS A 16 12.19 -29.04 -2.52
CA LYS A 16 11.51 -28.35 -1.42
C LYS A 16 12.01 -26.91 -1.26
N GLN A 17 11.22 -25.95 -1.73
CA GLN A 17 11.24 -24.57 -1.26
C GLN A 17 9.79 -24.13 -0.98
N THR A 18 9.19 -24.71 0.05
CA THR A 18 7.90 -24.25 0.57
C THR A 18 8.11 -23.72 1.97
N GLY A 19 8.39 -22.42 2.08
CA GLY A 19 8.55 -21.76 3.36
C GLY A 19 8.68 -20.24 3.35
N GLN A 20 8.90 -19.60 2.19
CA GLN A 20 9.25 -18.17 2.15
C GLN A 20 8.32 -17.26 1.32
N GLU A 21 7.24 -17.76 0.74
CA GLU A 21 6.33 -16.96 -0.12
C GLU A 21 4.88 -16.88 0.38
N ARG A 22 4.62 -17.11 1.68
CA ARG A 22 3.27 -16.97 2.28
C ARG A 22 3.10 -15.82 3.28
N GLU A 23 4.06 -14.91 3.34
CA GLU A 23 3.94 -13.65 4.07
C GLU A 23 4.19 -12.59 2.99
N ILE A 24 3.24 -11.81 2.49
CA ILE A 24 2.54 -10.72 3.19
C ILE A 24 1.38 -10.27 2.27
N MET A 25 0.23 -10.93 2.33
CA MET A 25 -1.06 -10.28 2.13
C MET A 25 -1.86 -10.70 3.35
N ARG A 26 -1.79 -9.86 4.39
CA ARG A 26 -2.60 -10.05 5.59
C ARG A 26 -3.86 -9.23 5.38
N ASP A 27 -4.99 -9.90 5.30
CA ASP A 27 -6.28 -9.27 5.17
C ASP A 27 -6.53 -8.35 6.38
N VAL A 28 -7.01 -7.14 6.11
CA VAL A 28 -7.31 -6.10 7.10
C VAL A 28 -8.20 -6.60 8.26
N PRO A 29 -9.20 -7.50 8.06
CA PRO A 29 -10.08 -7.99 9.13
C PRO A 29 -9.39 -8.88 10.19
N ASN A 30 -8.36 -9.64 9.83
CA ASN A 30 -7.69 -10.61 10.72
C ASN A 30 -6.26 -10.21 11.10
N ARG A 31 -5.88 -8.96 10.81
CA ARG A 31 -4.48 -8.49 10.82
C ARG A 31 -3.71 -8.67 12.14
N TYR A 32 -4.39 -8.78 13.27
CA TYR A 32 -3.76 -8.97 14.59
C TYR A 32 -3.64 -10.45 15.03
N GLN A 33 -4.24 -11.39 14.30
CA GLN A 33 -4.21 -12.82 14.65
C GLN A 33 -2.98 -13.53 14.07
N GLY A 34 -2.44 -14.51 14.81
CA GLY A 34 -1.38 -15.40 14.33
C GLY A 34 -0.05 -14.73 13.97
N LEU A 35 0.24 -13.53 14.48
CA LEU A 35 1.48 -12.82 14.17
C LEU A 35 2.70 -13.58 14.76
N PRO A 36 3.71 -13.94 13.95
CA PRO A 36 4.86 -14.71 14.42
C PRO A 36 5.63 -13.92 15.48
N PRO A 37 6.16 -14.56 16.53
CA PRO A 37 6.90 -13.88 17.59
C PRO A 37 8.13 -13.17 17.01
N ARG A 38 8.34 -11.92 17.42
CA ARG A 38 9.45 -11.04 17.01
C ARG A 38 9.93 -10.26 18.23
N SER A 39 11.23 -10.00 18.31
CA SER A 39 11.82 -9.15 19.35
C SER A 39 11.42 -7.68 19.14
N ALA A 40 11.56 -6.85 20.17
CA ALA A 40 11.28 -5.41 20.05
C ALA A 40 12.18 -4.76 19.00
N GLU A 41 13.47 -5.10 18.95
CA GLU A 41 14.40 -4.57 17.95
C GLU A 41 13.95 -4.92 16.52
N MET A 42 13.51 -6.16 16.28
CA MET A 42 12.97 -6.54 14.96
C MET A 42 11.73 -5.71 14.60
N LEU A 43 10.86 -5.40 15.57
CA LEU A 43 9.67 -4.58 15.34
C LEU A 43 10.04 -3.13 14.97
N TYR A 44 11.02 -2.53 15.65
CA TYR A 44 11.54 -1.21 15.26
C TYR A 44 12.19 -1.22 13.87
N GLN A 45 12.89 -2.28 13.50
CA GLN A 45 13.45 -2.41 12.15
C GLN A 45 12.36 -2.52 11.08
N ILE A 46 11.22 -3.18 11.37
CA ILE A 46 10.05 -3.17 10.48
C ILE A 46 9.52 -1.76 10.32
N VAL A 47 9.28 -1.04 11.42
CA VAL A 47 8.79 0.35 11.38
C VAL A 47 9.71 1.20 10.52
N ARG A 48 11.03 1.16 10.76
CA ARG A 48 12.03 1.90 9.99
C ARG A 48 12.06 1.51 8.51
N LYS A 49 11.96 0.22 8.19
CA LYS A 49 11.96 -0.29 6.81
C LYS A 49 10.77 0.28 6.04
N PHE A 50 9.56 0.16 6.58
CA PHE A 50 8.34 0.57 5.89
C PHE A 50 8.15 2.08 5.89
N TYR A 51 8.62 2.79 6.92
CA TYR A 51 8.73 4.25 6.89
C TYR A 51 9.60 4.71 5.71
N ARG A 52 10.81 4.16 5.58
CA ARG A 52 11.71 4.49 4.45
C ARG A 52 11.07 4.15 3.10
N GLY A 53 10.41 3.00 3.02
CA GLY A 53 9.66 2.60 1.83
C GLY A 53 8.63 3.63 1.43
N ALA A 54 7.73 4.00 2.35
CA ALA A 54 6.68 4.99 2.12
C ALA A 54 7.24 6.38 1.74
N VAL A 55 8.28 6.87 2.44
CA VAL A 55 8.93 8.15 2.11
C VAL A 55 9.55 8.11 0.71
N SER A 56 10.32 7.07 0.38
CA SER A 56 10.95 6.96 -0.95
C SER A 56 9.95 6.80 -2.09
N HIS A 57 8.77 6.28 -1.78
CA HIS A 57 7.73 6.00 -2.76
C HIS A 57 6.79 7.19 -2.99
N PHE A 58 6.87 8.22 -2.13
CA PHE A 58 6.12 9.46 -2.30
C PHE A 58 6.39 10.11 -3.66
N ASP A 59 7.66 10.22 -4.06
CA ASP A 59 8.06 10.83 -5.33
C ASP A 59 7.52 10.04 -6.54
N VAL A 60 7.53 8.71 -6.45
CA VAL A 60 6.96 7.82 -7.47
C VAL A 60 5.46 8.08 -7.63
N ILE A 61 4.75 8.24 -6.51
CA ILE A 61 3.33 8.60 -6.55
C ILE A 61 3.11 9.98 -7.20
N GLN A 62 3.93 10.98 -6.90
CA GLN A 62 3.81 12.29 -7.52
C GLN A 62 4.05 12.23 -9.03
N GLU A 63 4.99 11.40 -9.49
CA GLU A 63 5.21 11.11 -10.91
C GLU A 63 3.94 10.48 -11.54
N LYS A 64 3.36 9.45 -10.91
CA LYS A 64 2.14 8.80 -11.40
C LYS A 64 0.93 9.73 -11.42
N LYS A 65 0.81 10.64 -10.45
CA LYS A 65 -0.22 11.70 -10.48
C LYS A 65 -0.02 12.64 -11.67
N ALA A 66 1.23 12.96 -12.05
CA ALA A 66 1.50 13.76 -13.23
C ALA A 66 1.11 13.03 -14.53
N GLU A 67 1.38 11.72 -14.61
CA GLU A 67 0.94 10.87 -15.73
C GLU A 67 -0.59 10.84 -15.86
N VAL A 68 -1.31 10.67 -14.75
CA VAL A 68 -2.78 10.70 -14.72
C VAL A 68 -3.31 12.05 -15.20
N ARG A 69 -2.73 13.17 -14.75
CA ARG A 69 -3.10 14.51 -15.23
C ARG A 69 -2.85 14.69 -16.73
N ALA A 70 -1.77 14.12 -17.27
CA ALA A 70 -1.49 14.15 -18.70
C ALA A 70 -2.51 13.33 -19.49
N ALA A 71 -2.84 12.12 -19.02
CA ALA A 71 -3.87 11.27 -19.62
C ALA A 71 -5.27 11.89 -19.55
N ALA A 72 -5.58 12.63 -18.47
CA ALA A 72 -6.85 13.34 -18.33
C ALA A 72 -7.01 14.45 -19.37
N LYS A 73 -5.94 15.19 -19.69
CA LYS A 73 -5.95 16.18 -20.78
C LYS A 73 -6.20 15.53 -22.14
N LEU A 74 -5.52 14.41 -22.41
CA LEU A 74 -5.73 13.66 -23.65
C LEU A 74 -7.17 13.14 -23.75
N PHE A 75 -7.75 12.66 -22.64
CA PHE A 75 -9.14 12.22 -22.59
C PHE A 75 -10.12 13.34 -22.94
N GLN A 76 -9.90 14.56 -22.44
CA GLN A 76 -10.76 15.71 -22.79
C GLN A 76 -10.80 15.97 -24.31
N GLU A 77 -9.68 15.77 -25.00
CA GLU A 77 -9.54 15.98 -26.44
C GLU A 77 -10.07 14.80 -27.27
N SER A 78 -9.74 13.56 -26.89
CA SER A 78 -9.98 12.36 -27.71
C SER A 78 -11.25 11.59 -27.32
N GLN A 79 -11.76 11.80 -26.10
CA GLN A 79 -12.80 10.99 -25.47
C GLN A 79 -12.45 9.49 -25.34
N ASP A 80 -11.17 9.11 -25.51
CA ASP A 80 -10.69 7.75 -25.27
C ASP A 80 -10.32 7.56 -23.79
N GLU A 81 -11.13 6.80 -23.07
CA GLU A 81 -10.95 6.54 -21.63
C GLU A 81 -9.78 5.59 -21.33
N VAL A 82 -9.34 4.78 -22.30
CA VAL A 82 -8.40 3.67 -22.04
C VAL A 82 -7.08 4.16 -21.43
N PRO A 83 -6.42 5.21 -21.94
CA PRO A 83 -5.19 5.74 -21.34
C PRO A 83 -5.39 6.26 -19.92
N LEU A 84 -6.51 6.95 -19.65
CA LEU A 84 -6.81 7.49 -18.32
C LEU A 84 -7.07 6.36 -17.31
N ARG A 85 -7.86 5.35 -17.70
CA ARG A 85 -8.09 4.17 -16.85
C ARG A 85 -6.80 3.45 -16.50
N GLN A 86 -5.91 3.25 -17.48
CA GLN A 86 -4.66 2.55 -17.26
C GLN A 86 -3.69 3.31 -16.34
N THR A 87 -3.63 4.64 -16.48
CA THR A 87 -2.79 5.49 -15.62
C THR A 87 -3.35 5.57 -14.20
N ILE A 88 -4.67 5.71 -14.03
CA ILE A 88 -5.32 5.66 -12.70
C ILE A 88 -5.10 4.29 -12.04
N LYS A 89 -5.25 3.18 -12.78
CA LYS A 89 -4.96 1.84 -12.28
C LYS A 89 -3.53 1.74 -11.75
N THR A 90 -2.56 2.26 -12.50
CA THR A 90 -1.15 2.28 -12.09
C THR A 90 -0.97 3.09 -10.81
N LEU A 91 -1.55 4.29 -10.73
CA LEU A 91 -1.51 5.12 -9.52
C LEU A 91 -2.12 4.39 -8.30
N PHE A 92 -3.22 3.66 -8.49
CA PHE A 92 -3.87 2.91 -7.41
C PHE A 92 -3.02 1.75 -6.89
N LEU A 93 -2.22 1.12 -7.75
CA LEU A 93 -1.23 0.14 -7.31
C LEU A 93 -0.14 0.78 -6.43
N GLU A 94 0.30 1.99 -6.78
CA GLU A 94 1.27 2.73 -5.94
C GLU A 94 0.64 3.18 -4.61
N PHE A 95 -0.63 3.61 -4.61
CA PHE A 95 -1.39 3.84 -3.37
C PHE A 95 -1.51 2.57 -2.51
N HIS A 96 -1.71 1.42 -3.14
CA HIS A 96 -1.79 0.13 -2.43
C HIS A 96 -0.46 -0.20 -1.76
N PHE A 97 0.68 0.05 -2.42
CA PHE A 97 1.99 -0.11 -1.80
C PHE A 97 2.17 0.86 -0.61
N TYR A 98 1.83 2.13 -0.79
CA TYR A 98 1.97 3.16 0.24
C TYR A 98 1.13 2.84 1.49
N THR A 99 -0.14 2.49 1.30
CA THR A 99 -1.06 2.08 2.39
C THR A 99 -0.65 0.74 3.02
N THR A 100 -0.01 -0.15 2.27
CA THR A 100 0.62 -1.36 2.83
C THR A 100 1.79 -1.03 3.74
N CYS A 101 2.59 0.00 3.44
CA CYS A 101 3.63 0.45 4.36
C CYS A 101 3.04 0.91 5.69
N TRP A 102 1.96 1.69 5.65
CA TRP A 102 1.19 2.09 6.84
C TRP A 102 0.72 0.88 7.67
N LEU A 103 0.12 -0.13 7.03
CA LEU A 103 -0.29 -1.36 7.70
C LEU A 103 0.89 -2.04 8.42
N GLN A 104 2.04 -2.16 7.78
CA GLN A 104 3.17 -2.87 8.37
C GLN A 104 3.77 -2.11 9.56
N MET A 105 3.78 -0.78 9.52
CA MET A 105 4.19 0.05 10.67
C MET A 105 3.19 -0.07 11.82
N GLU A 106 1.89 0.00 11.53
CA GLU A 106 0.82 -0.14 12.53
C GLU A 106 0.87 -1.50 13.22
N LEU A 107 1.00 -2.60 12.47
CA LEU A 107 1.10 -3.95 13.03
C LEU A 107 2.35 -4.11 13.92
N ALA A 108 3.46 -3.50 13.55
CA ALA A 108 4.66 -3.51 14.37
C ALA A 108 4.46 -2.69 15.66
N LEU A 109 3.84 -1.52 15.55
CA LEU A 109 3.54 -0.66 16.70
C LEU A 109 2.54 -1.31 17.65
N TYR A 110 1.44 -1.91 17.16
CA TYR A 110 0.48 -2.63 17.98
C TYR A 110 1.15 -3.69 18.86
N ARG A 111 2.12 -4.42 18.30
CA ARG A 111 2.86 -5.44 19.04
C ARG A 111 3.83 -4.87 20.07
N LEU A 112 4.40 -3.70 19.79
CA LEU A 112 5.24 -2.96 20.73
C LEU A 112 4.39 -2.37 21.87
N ALA A 113 3.24 -1.78 21.55
CA ALA A 113 2.28 -1.20 22.48
C ALA A 113 1.78 -2.19 23.54
N ARG A 114 1.67 -3.49 23.20
CA ARG A 114 1.34 -4.55 24.17
C ARG A 114 2.38 -4.73 25.28
N LYS A 115 3.56 -4.10 25.17
CA LYS A 115 4.68 -4.23 26.11
C LYS A 115 5.15 -2.89 26.69
N ASP A 116 4.71 -1.77 26.14
CA ASP A 116 5.10 -0.42 26.57
C ASP A 116 3.90 0.53 26.42
N GLU A 117 3.39 1.02 27.56
CA GLU A 117 2.23 1.93 27.62
C GLU A 117 2.48 3.24 26.87
N ARG A 118 3.74 3.71 26.78
CA ARG A 118 4.07 4.93 26.03
C ARG A 118 3.83 4.72 24.54
N LEU A 119 4.15 3.53 24.02
CA LEU A 119 3.87 3.16 22.63
C LEU A 119 2.38 2.87 22.39
N ALA A 120 1.64 2.42 23.40
CA ALA A 120 0.19 2.32 23.31
C ALA A 120 -0.46 3.69 23.11
N ARG A 121 0.00 4.72 23.82
CA ARG A 121 -0.47 6.10 23.61
C ARG A 121 -0.17 6.61 22.21
N VAL A 122 1.01 6.29 21.65
CA VAL A 122 1.33 6.63 20.25
C VAL A 122 0.38 5.91 19.30
N HIS A 123 0.09 4.63 19.53
CA HIS A 123 -0.82 3.84 18.69
C HIS A 123 -2.24 4.43 18.67
N GLU A 124 -2.77 4.81 19.84
CA GLU A 124 -4.07 5.45 20.01
C GLU A 124 -4.12 6.85 19.38
N ALA A 125 -3.10 7.68 19.61
CA ALA A 125 -3.05 9.05 19.09
C ALA A 125 -3.09 9.12 17.55
N PHE A 126 -2.46 8.14 16.89
CA PHE A 126 -2.42 8.06 15.43
C PHE A 126 -3.53 7.18 14.82
N GLN A 127 -4.47 6.69 15.64
CA GLN A 127 -5.56 5.83 15.18
C GLN A 127 -6.37 6.38 14.01
N PRO A 128 -6.81 7.65 14.02
CA PRO A 128 -7.55 8.20 12.89
C PRO A 128 -6.76 8.11 11.57
N GLU A 129 -5.45 8.36 11.65
CA GLU A 129 -4.57 8.43 10.49
C GLU A 129 -4.33 7.05 9.87
N TRP A 130 -3.86 6.07 10.68
CA TRP A 130 -3.62 4.73 10.13
C TRP A 130 -4.93 4.04 9.75
N LYS A 131 -6.06 4.31 10.44
CA LYS A 131 -7.35 3.72 10.08
C LYS A 131 -7.80 4.15 8.68
N LYS A 132 -7.69 5.43 8.34
CA LYS A 132 -7.98 5.93 6.99
C LYS A 132 -7.19 5.16 5.92
N HIS A 133 -5.90 4.97 6.14
CA HIS A 133 -5.03 4.24 5.22
C HIS A 133 -5.39 2.76 5.10
N LEU A 134 -5.76 2.11 6.21
CA LEU A 134 -6.16 0.71 6.20
C LEU A 134 -7.50 0.48 5.50
N ASP A 135 -8.47 1.35 5.75
CA ASP A 135 -9.79 1.26 5.12
C ASP A 135 -9.67 1.47 3.59
N VAL A 136 -8.78 2.36 3.13
CA VAL A 136 -8.45 2.53 1.71
C VAL A 136 -7.69 1.31 1.16
N ARG A 137 -6.73 0.76 1.91
CA ARG A 137 -5.98 -0.43 1.49
C ARG A 137 -6.90 -1.60 1.18
N GLU A 138 -7.88 -1.85 2.05
CA GLU A 138 -8.86 -2.93 1.88
C GLU A 138 -9.61 -2.80 0.55
N ARG A 139 -10.03 -1.59 0.19
CA ARG A 139 -10.67 -1.33 -1.11
C ARG A 139 -9.73 -1.59 -2.27
N LEU A 140 -8.48 -1.16 -2.14
CA LEU A 140 -7.45 -1.31 -3.17
C LEU A 140 -7.08 -2.76 -3.47
N GLU A 141 -7.48 -3.74 -2.65
CA GLU A 141 -7.36 -5.17 -2.99
C GLU A 141 -8.15 -5.52 -4.26
N GLU A 142 -9.23 -4.78 -4.54
CA GLU A 142 -10.00 -4.82 -5.79
C GLU A 142 -9.70 -3.59 -6.66
N THR A 143 -8.44 -3.42 -7.04
CA THR A 143 -7.97 -2.23 -7.79
C THR A 143 -8.82 -1.93 -9.02
N ASP A 144 -9.20 -2.94 -9.81
CA ASP A 144 -10.02 -2.75 -11.01
C ASP A 144 -11.44 -2.25 -10.69
N ALA A 145 -12.03 -2.71 -9.58
CA ALA A 145 -13.31 -2.21 -9.10
C ALA A 145 -13.18 -0.73 -8.69
N CYS A 146 -12.12 -0.38 -7.94
CA CYS A 146 -11.85 1.00 -7.56
C CYS A 146 -11.70 1.93 -8.77
N VAL A 147 -11.01 1.48 -9.83
CA VAL A 147 -10.88 2.26 -11.08
C VAL A 147 -12.26 2.47 -11.70
N ASN A 148 -13.06 1.41 -11.83
CA ASN A 148 -14.40 1.51 -12.41
C ASN A 148 -15.31 2.46 -11.62
N GLU A 149 -15.24 2.42 -10.29
CA GLU A 149 -16.00 3.33 -9.41
C GLU A 149 -15.67 4.81 -9.68
N GLN A 150 -14.44 5.16 -10.08
CA GLN A 150 -14.10 6.56 -10.42
C GLN A 150 -14.89 7.06 -11.64
N PHE A 151 -15.20 6.17 -12.59
CA PHE A 151 -15.87 6.52 -13.84
C PHE A 151 -17.40 6.39 -13.78
N GLN A 152 -17.93 5.84 -12.70
CA GLN A 152 -19.38 5.71 -12.48
C GLN A 152 -19.98 6.94 -11.79
N GLN A 153 -19.17 7.91 -11.40
CA GLN A 153 -19.62 9.12 -10.71
C GLN A 153 -20.24 10.12 -11.70
N GLU A 154 -21.20 10.91 -11.22
CA GLU A 154 -21.86 11.96 -12.02
C GLU A 154 -20.86 13.06 -12.45
N GLU A 155 -19.79 13.23 -11.68
CA GLU A 155 -18.65 14.06 -12.04
C GLU A 155 -17.80 13.37 -13.11
N SER A 156 -17.45 14.10 -14.16
CA SER A 156 -16.62 13.56 -15.24
C SER A 156 -15.28 13.07 -14.70
N ALA A 157 -14.91 11.82 -15.03
CA ALA A 157 -13.77 11.10 -14.45
C ALA A 157 -12.42 11.86 -14.52
N TRP A 158 -12.26 12.81 -15.46
CA TRP A 158 -11.08 13.66 -15.53
C TRP A 158 -10.98 14.71 -14.41
N MET A 159 -12.10 15.13 -13.80
CA MET A 159 -12.09 16.09 -12.70
C MET A 159 -11.43 15.51 -11.45
N ILE A 160 -11.56 14.19 -11.24
CA ILE A 160 -10.90 13.46 -10.15
C ILE A 160 -9.37 13.59 -10.27
N ALA A 161 -8.84 13.51 -11.50
CA ALA A 161 -7.42 13.67 -11.78
C ALA A 161 -6.92 15.11 -11.57
N GLU A 162 -7.75 16.11 -11.85
CA GLU A 162 -7.41 17.52 -11.65
C GLU A 162 -7.43 17.90 -10.17
N GLN A 163 -8.44 17.44 -9.44
CA GLN A 163 -8.61 17.72 -8.01
C GLN A 163 -7.71 16.87 -7.12
N ASP A 164 -7.05 15.85 -7.67
CA ASP A 164 -6.22 14.89 -6.93
C ASP A 164 -6.99 14.23 -5.77
N ALA A 165 -8.29 13.96 -6.00
CA ALA A 165 -9.26 13.57 -4.98
C ALA A 165 -9.95 12.25 -5.34
N TYR A 166 -9.21 11.14 -5.25
CA TYR A 166 -9.72 9.80 -5.58
C TYR A 166 -10.64 9.28 -4.49
N ARG A 167 -11.73 8.60 -4.87
CA ARG A 167 -12.71 8.06 -3.93
C ARG A 167 -12.60 6.56 -3.79
N PHE A 168 -12.64 6.07 -2.55
CA PHE A 168 -12.66 4.64 -2.24
C PHE A 168 -13.86 4.39 -1.34
N GLY A 169 -15.02 4.09 -1.95
CA GLY A 169 -16.32 4.23 -1.29
C GLY A 169 -16.55 5.68 -0.83
N GLU A 170 -16.83 5.86 0.47
CA GLU A 170 -17.07 7.19 1.07
C GLU A 170 -15.79 7.97 1.39
N ILE A 171 -14.61 7.37 1.20
CA ILE A 171 -13.34 7.98 1.59
C ILE A 171 -12.72 8.71 0.40
N ALA A 172 -12.57 10.02 0.51
CA ALA A 172 -11.66 10.77 -0.34
C ALA A 172 -10.21 10.57 0.14
N PHE A 173 -9.35 10.09 -0.76
CA PHE A 173 -7.98 9.74 -0.45
C PHE A 173 -7.01 10.20 -1.53
N THR A 174 -5.87 10.70 -1.07
CA THR A 174 -4.72 11.00 -1.89
C THR A 174 -3.47 10.96 -1.03
N VAL A 175 -2.31 10.86 -1.67
CA VAL A 175 -1.00 10.94 -1.01
C VAL A 175 -0.36 12.28 -1.32
N ASP A 176 -0.46 13.22 -0.39
CA ASP A 176 0.03 14.59 -0.49
C ASP A 176 1.07 14.90 0.60
N GLU A 177 1.56 16.14 0.61
CA GLU A 177 2.55 16.59 1.60
C GLU A 177 2.02 16.50 3.04
N GLN A 178 0.71 16.67 3.25
CA GLN A 178 0.11 16.53 4.57
C GLN A 178 0.17 15.08 5.05
N GLY A 179 -0.16 14.11 4.19
CA GLY A 179 -0.01 12.69 4.49
C GLY A 179 1.44 12.28 4.71
N LEU A 180 2.38 12.85 3.96
CA LEU A 180 3.82 12.66 4.17
C LEU A 180 4.27 13.21 5.53
N GLN A 181 3.79 14.39 5.92
CA GLN A 181 4.10 14.96 7.23
C GLN A 181 3.52 14.10 8.36
N ALA A 182 2.28 13.63 8.23
CA ALA A 182 1.67 12.73 9.21
C ALA A 182 2.47 11.41 9.37
N LEU A 183 3.02 10.89 8.28
CA LEU A 183 3.94 9.75 8.29
C LEU A 183 5.24 10.07 9.06
N HIS A 184 5.82 11.25 8.85
CA HIS A 184 7.01 11.69 9.59
C HIS A 184 6.72 11.81 11.08
N ASP A 185 5.61 12.45 11.45
CA ASP A 185 5.21 12.64 12.84
C ASP A 185 4.98 11.30 13.54
N PHE A 186 4.32 10.36 12.84
CA PHE A 186 4.10 9.01 13.34
C PHE A 186 5.41 8.27 13.63
N TYR A 187 6.34 8.28 12.67
CA TYR A 187 7.64 7.64 12.84
C TYR A 187 8.46 8.30 13.96
N GLN A 188 8.46 9.62 14.04
CA GLN A 188 9.18 10.37 15.07
C GLN A 188 8.63 10.13 16.47
N ALA A 189 7.31 9.99 16.62
CA ALA A 189 6.69 9.64 17.90
C ALA A 189 7.17 8.27 18.40
N ILE A 190 7.25 7.27 17.52
CA ILE A 190 7.75 5.93 17.86
C ILE A 190 9.24 5.98 18.25
N GLU A 191 10.07 6.66 17.45
CA GLU A 191 11.52 6.76 17.71
C GLU A 191 11.85 7.58 18.96
N THR A 192 11.02 8.55 19.33
CA THR A 192 11.17 9.30 20.58
C THR A 192 11.02 8.38 21.78
N VAL A 193 9.96 7.57 21.81
CA VAL A 193 9.75 6.59 22.90
C VAL A 193 10.89 5.57 22.97
N ARG A 194 11.38 5.09 21.81
CA ARG A 194 12.51 4.17 21.72
C ARG A 194 13.79 4.74 22.35
N LYS A 195 14.09 6.02 22.11
CA LYS A 195 15.33 6.67 22.59
C LYS A 195 15.25 7.11 24.05
N SER A 196 14.04 7.26 24.58
CA SER A 196 13.78 7.66 25.97
C SER A 196 13.54 6.47 26.91
N GLY A 197 13.72 5.23 26.45
CA GLY A 197 13.68 4.00 27.26
C GLY A 197 15.05 3.35 27.30
#